data_AF-D8FHX8-F1
#
_entry.id   AF-D8FHX8-F1
#
_cell.length_a   1.000
_cell.length_b   1.000
_cell.length_c   1.000
_cell.angle_alpha   90.00
_cell.angle_beta   90.00
_cell.angle_gamma   90.00
#
_symmetry.space_group_name_H-M   'P 1'
#
loop_
_entity.id
_entity.type
_entity.pdbx_description
1 polymer ?
#
loop_
_entity_poly.entity_id
_entity_poly.type
_entity_poly.pdbx_seq_one_letter_code
_entity_poly.pdbx_strand_id
1 'polypeptide(L)'
;MQVQKEILKELDIDFNDFISELEFIDEIFLEDRMLAFDYRVKNPPAFLIEDNKRLIKGYKSYEDLCKFIDDEVGIEKREINDSLLVEFISTFSHVLKEEINILFSEKSFDNLLKQGKILEKTFGNGKIYQLASK
;
A
#
# COMPACT_ATOMS: atom_id res chain seq x y z
N MET A 1 -14.11 16.07 -12.18
CA MET A 1 -14.47 15.59 -10.84
C MET A 1 -15.29 14.29 -10.83
N GLN A 2 -15.80 13.77 -11.95
CA GLN A 2 -16.60 12.53 -11.93
C GLN A 2 -15.80 11.32 -11.41
N VAL A 3 -14.57 11.13 -11.90
CA VAL A 3 -13.67 10.07 -11.43
C VAL A 3 -13.35 10.24 -9.94
N GLN A 4 -13.06 11.47 -9.49
CA GLN A 4 -12.81 11.76 -8.08
C GLN A 4 -14.02 11.39 -7.22
N LYS A 5 -15.24 11.73 -7.66
CA LYS A 5 -16.47 11.41 -6.95
C LYS A 5 -16.72 9.90 -6.82
N GLU A 6 -16.36 9.13 -7.84
CA GLU A 6 -16.42 7.66 -7.81
C GLU A 6 -15.41 7.07 -6.82
N ILE A 7 -14.16 7.53 -6.86
CA ILE A 7 -13.11 7.12 -5.91
C ILE A 7 -13.50 7.45 -4.47
N LEU A 8 -13.95 8.67 -4.20
CA LEU A 8 -14.33 9.10 -2.84
C LEU A 8 -15.50 8.28 -2.30
N LYS A 9 -16.46 7.92 -3.16
CA LYS A 9 -17.57 7.02 -2.79
C LYS A 9 -17.07 5.61 -2.42
N GLU A 10 -16.06 5.09 -3.11
CA GLU A 10 -15.45 3.80 -2.76
C GLU A 10 -14.68 3.83 -1.43
N LEU A 11 -14.16 5.01 -1.05
CA LEU A 11 -13.43 5.24 0.20
C LEU A 11 -14.33 5.70 1.36
N ASP A 12 -15.65 5.82 1.15
CA ASP A 12 -16.62 6.35 2.12
C ASP A 12 -16.27 7.77 2.60
N ILE A 13 -15.78 8.62 1.70
CA ILE A 13 -15.45 10.02 1.95
C ILE A 13 -16.55 10.92 1.36
N ASP A 14 -17.09 11.85 2.16
CA ASP A 14 -18.08 12.81 1.68
C ASP A 14 -17.48 13.76 0.65
N PHE A 15 -18.18 13.92 -0.47
CA PHE A 15 -17.69 14.72 -1.58
C PHE A 15 -17.68 16.22 -1.24
N ASN A 16 -18.63 16.72 -0.46
CA ASN A 16 -18.67 18.13 -0.12
C ASN A 16 -17.57 18.49 0.88
N ASP A 17 -17.33 17.62 1.87
CA ASP A 17 -16.20 17.76 2.80
C ASP A 17 -14.86 17.77 2.04
N PHE A 18 -14.69 16.86 1.08
CA PHE A 18 -13.50 16.86 0.21
C PHE A 18 -13.34 18.18 -0.57
N ILE A 19 -14.42 18.73 -1.11
CA ILE A 19 -14.38 19.99 -1.87
C ILE A 19 -14.03 21.18 -0.96
N SER A 20 -14.51 21.21 0.30
CA SER A 20 -14.14 22.29 1.21
C SER A 20 -12.65 22.31 1.56
N GLU A 21 -12.01 21.13 1.61
CA GLU A 21 -10.57 21.00 1.85
C GLU A 21 -9.72 21.38 0.63
N LEU A 22 -10.31 21.38 -0.59
CA LEU A 22 -9.58 21.82 -1.80
C LEU A 22 -9.14 23.28 -1.74
N GLU A 23 -9.74 24.12 -0.89
CA GLU A 23 -9.28 25.50 -0.72
C GLU A 23 -7.85 25.59 -0.17
N PHE A 24 -7.41 24.59 0.61
CA PHE A 24 -6.09 24.55 1.23
C PHE A 24 -5.11 23.58 0.54
N ILE A 25 -5.56 22.87 -0.50
CA ILE A 25 -4.75 21.79 -1.12
C ILE A 25 -3.48 22.31 -1.77
N ASP A 26 -3.48 23.54 -2.30
CA ASP A 26 -2.32 24.14 -2.94
C ASP A 26 -1.21 24.41 -1.92
N GLU A 27 -1.56 24.82 -0.70
CA GLU A 27 -0.60 25.04 0.39
C GLU A 27 -0.02 23.71 0.86
N ILE A 28 -0.86 22.71 1.13
CA ILE A 28 -0.44 21.37 1.54
C ILE A 28 0.48 20.74 0.47
N PHE A 29 0.11 20.84 -0.80
CA PHE A 29 0.92 20.31 -1.90
C PHE A 29 2.24 21.06 -2.06
N LEU A 30 2.28 22.37 -1.80
CA LEU A 30 3.51 23.14 -1.81
C LEU A 30 4.44 22.70 -0.67
N GLU A 31 3.92 22.47 0.54
CA GLU A 31 4.69 21.96 1.68
C GLU A 31 5.34 20.61 1.38
N ASP A 32 4.58 19.66 0.82
CA ASP A 32 5.11 18.36 0.40
C ASP A 32 6.24 18.50 -0.64
N ARG A 33 6.09 19.43 -1.60
CA ARG A 33 7.12 19.71 -2.61
C ARG A 33 8.36 20.35 -2.00
N MET A 34 8.20 21.24 -1.04
CA MET A 34 9.32 21.84 -0.32
C MET A 34 10.07 20.78 0.49
N LEU A 35 9.36 19.90 1.18
CA LEU A 35 9.94 18.79 1.93
C LEU A 35 10.75 17.87 1.00
N ALA A 36 10.17 17.45 -0.13
CA ALA A 36 10.87 16.65 -1.12
C ALA A 36 12.12 17.35 -1.67
N PHE A 37 12.05 18.67 -1.89
CA PHE A 37 13.19 19.48 -2.34
C PHE A 37 14.31 19.54 -1.29
N ASP A 38 13.98 19.76 -0.02
CA ASP A 38 14.93 19.82 1.09
C ASP A 38 15.72 18.52 1.23
N TYR A 39 15.05 17.37 1.04
CA TYR A 39 15.67 16.04 1.01
C TYR A 39 16.28 15.66 -0.35
N ARG A 40 16.28 16.60 -1.31
CA ARG A 40 16.82 16.43 -2.67
C ARG A 40 16.23 15.22 -3.38
N VAL A 41 14.96 14.91 -3.14
CA VAL A 41 14.21 13.86 -3.82
C VAL A 41 13.81 14.39 -5.19
N LYS A 42 14.61 14.07 -6.20
CA LYS A 42 14.36 14.51 -7.59
C LYS A 42 13.33 13.64 -8.30
N ASN A 43 13.31 12.34 -7.97
CA ASN A 43 12.43 11.35 -8.57
C ASN A 43 11.86 10.45 -7.46
N PRO A 44 10.53 10.28 -7.36
CA PRO A 44 9.92 9.28 -6.49
C PRO A 44 10.06 7.85 -7.08
N PRO A 45 9.89 6.79 -6.26
CA PRO A 45 9.65 6.83 -4.82
C PRO A 45 10.94 7.10 -4.01
N ALA A 46 10.77 7.62 -2.80
CA ALA A 46 11.82 7.73 -1.78
C ALA A 46 11.21 7.53 -0.39
N PHE A 47 11.99 6.98 0.53
CA PHE A 47 11.55 6.66 1.89
C PHE A 47 12.45 7.39 2.89
N LEU A 48 11.83 8.21 3.74
CA LEU A 48 12.47 9.06 4.74
C LEU A 48 12.14 8.53 6.14
N ILE A 49 13.13 8.45 7.00
CA ILE A 49 12.95 8.31 8.44
C ILE A 49 13.14 9.69 9.04
N GLU A 50 12.05 10.27 9.56
CA GLU A 50 12.03 11.67 9.99
C GLU A 50 12.98 11.95 11.15
N ASP A 51 12.99 11.06 12.17
CA ASP A 51 13.73 11.23 13.42
C ASP A 51 15.22 11.48 13.19
N ASN A 52 15.83 10.75 12.25
CA ASN A 52 17.26 10.82 11.97
C ASN A 52 17.59 11.31 10.54
N LYS A 53 16.56 11.73 9.80
CA LYS A 53 16.66 12.30 8.44
C LYS A 53 17.34 11.36 7.43
N ARG A 54 17.25 10.04 7.66
CA ARG A 54 17.84 9.05 6.76
C ARG A 54 16.91 8.78 5.60
N LEU A 55 17.50 8.60 4.42
CA LEU A 55 16.77 8.61 3.16
C LEU A 55 17.30 7.52 2.24
N ILE A 56 16.39 6.70 1.72
CA ILE A 56 16.66 5.74 0.65
C ILE A 56 15.81 6.10 -0.58
N LYS A 57 16.44 6.12 -1.77
CA LYS A 57 15.81 6.60 -3.02
C LYS A 57 15.62 5.47 -4.02
N GLY A 58 14.55 5.60 -4.81
CA GLY A 58 14.19 4.69 -5.89
C GLY A 58 13.42 3.46 -5.40
N TYR A 59 13.03 2.61 -6.35
CA TYR A 59 12.43 1.32 -6.05
C TYR A 59 13.44 0.41 -5.33
N LYS A 60 12.97 -0.25 -4.27
CA LYS A 60 13.74 -1.14 -3.40
C LYS A 60 13.00 -2.45 -3.21
N SER A 61 13.75 -3.52 -2.94
CA SER A 61 13.12 -4.78 -2.55
C SER A 61 12.53 -4.67 -1.15
N TYR A 62 11.66 -5.61 -0.80
CA TYR A 62 11.11 -5.69 0.55
C TYR A 62 12.23 -5.82 1.60
N GLU A 63 13.23 -6.66 1.34
CA GLU A 63 14.36 -6.90 2.24
C GLU A 63 15.21 -5.63 2.42
N ASP A 64 15.45 -4.87 1.35
CA ASP A 64 16.17 -3.59 1.41
C ASP A 64 15.43 -2.57 2.29
N LEU A 65 14.10 -2.50 2.18
CA LEU A 65 13.28 -1.60 2.99
C LEU A 65 13.22 -2.05 4.45
N CYS A 66 13.06 -3.35 4.72
CA CYS A 66 13.10 -3.88 6.08
C CYS A 66 14.44 -3.58 6.75
N LYS A 67 15.55 -3.82 6.06
CA LYS A 67 16.89 -3.53 6.58
C LYS A 67 17.06 -2.04 6.87
N PHE A 68 16.60 -1.18 5.95
CA PHE A 68 16.64 0.27 6.15
C PHE A 68 15.87 0.72 7.40
N ILE A 69 14.74 0.09 7.71
CA ILE A 69 13.98 0.37 8.93
C ILE A 69 14.68 -0.19 10.18
N ASP A 70 15.20 -1.42 10.10
CA ASP A 70 15.88 -2.09 11.21
C ASP A 70 17.12 -1.33 11.68
N ASP A 71 17.94 -0.87 10.73
CA ASP A 71 19.20 -0.17 10.99
C ASP A 71 18.97 1.19 11.71
N GLU A 72 17.75 1.74 11.63
CA GLU A 72 17.49 3.15 11.95
C GLU A 72 16.45 3.34 13.07
N VAL A 73 15.43 2.48 13.16
CA VAL A 73 14.30 2.62 14.12
C VAL A 73 14.24 1.47 15.13
N GLY A 74 14.76 0.28 14.78
CA GLY A 74 14.78 -0.88 15.68
C GLY A 74 13.37 -1.37 16.07
N ILE A 75 12.47 -1.50 15.09
CA ILE A 75 11.06 -1.88 15.31
C ILE A 75 10.94 -3.36 15.65
N GLU A 76 10.08 -3.70 16.62
CA GLU A 76 9.70 -5.08 16.89
C GLU A 76 8.97 -5.68 15.68
N LYS A 77 9.54 -6.73 15.10
CA LYS A 77 8.97 -7.38 13.92
C LYS A 77 7.79 -8.26 14.31
N ARG A 78 6.63 -8.03 13.69
CA ARG A 78 5.53 -8.99 13.70
C ARG A 78 5.95 -10.22 12.89
N GLU A 79 5.82 -11.40 13.47
CA GLU A 79 6.02 -12.65 12.73
C GLU A 79 4.88 -12.81 11.72
N ILE A 80 5.23 -12.85 10.43
CA ILE A 80 4.28 -13.10 9.34
C ILE A 80 4.38 -14.58 8.98
N ASN A 81 3.24 -15.26 8.94
CA ASN A 81 3.15 -16.65 8.51
C ASN A 81 1.85 -16.89 7.72
N ASP A 82 1.79 -18.02 7.01
CA ASP A 82 0.71 -18.36 6.08
C ASP A 82 -0.69 -18.43 6.72
N SER A 83 -0.79 -18.55 8.05
CA SER A 83 -2.11 -18.51 8.73
C SER A 83 -2.77 -17.13 8.64
N LEU A 84 -1.99 -16.06 8.44
CA LEU A 84 -2.47 -14.68 8.31
C LEU A 84 -2.88 -14.31 6.88
N LEU A 85 -2.69 -15.20 5.89
CA LEU A 85 -3.00 -14.90 4.49
C LEU A 85 -4.48 -14.57 4.27
N VAL A 86 -5.38 -15.29 4.96
CA VAL A 86 -6.82 -15.03 4.88
C VAL A 86 -7.17 -13.67 5.49
N GLU A 87 -6.54 -13.33 6.63
CA GLU A 87 -6.70 -12.02 7.27
C GLU A 87 -6.22 -10.92 6.32
N PHE A 88 -5.02 -11.06 5.75
CA PHE A 88 -4.44 -10.12 4.79
C PHE A 88 -5.38 -9.84 3.61
N ILE A 89 -5.89 -10.89 2.95
CA ILE A 89 -6.81 -10.72 1.80
C ILE A 89 -8.17 -10.13 2.24
N SER A 90 -8.60 -10.36 3.48
CA SER A 90 -9.84 -9.78 4.00
C SER A 90 -9.73 -8.30 4.32
N THR A 91 -8.53 -7.82 4.68
CA THR A 91 -8.28 -6.42 5.07
C THR A 91 -8.30 -5.48 3.88
N PHE A 92 -7.85 -5.93 2.71
CA PHE A 92 -7.70 -5.08 1.53
C PHE A 92 -8.75 -5.42 0.48
N SER A 93 -9.40 -4.38 -0.07
CA SER A 93 -10.42 -4.53 -1.11
C SER A 93 -9.88 -5.19 -2.38
N HIS A 94 -8.60 -4.96 -2.70
CA HIS A 94 -7.95 -5.45 -3.91
C HIS A 94 -6.54 -5.90 -3.57
N VAL A 95 -6.18 -7.14 -3.88
CA VAL A 95 -4.86 -7.71 -3.61
C VAL A 95 -4.33 -8.39 -4.87
N LEU A 96 -3.08 -8.09 -5.24
CA LEU A 96 -2.37 -8.70 -6.35
C LEU A 96 -1.59 -9.95 -5.90
N LYS A 97 -1.31 -10.85 -6.85
CA LYS A 97 -0.51 -12.07 -6.55
C LYS A 97 0.89 -11.68 -6.06
N GLU A 98 1.47 -10.65 -6.65
CA GLU A 98 2.80 -10.14 -6.32
C GLU A 98 2.87 -9.65 -4.87
N GLU A 99 1.83 -8.98 -4.38
CA GLU A 99 1.75 -8.52 -2.98
C GLU A 99 1.66 -9.68 -2.00
N ILE A 100 0.89 -10.72 -2.36
CA ILE A 100 0.80 -11.96 -1.56
C ILE A 100 2.16 -12.66 -1.51
N ASN A 101 2.84 -12.78 -2.64
CA ASN A 101 4.11 -13.50 -2.75
C ASN A 101 5.27 -12.81 -2.03
N ILE A 102 5.17 -11.51 -1.73
CA ILE A 102 6.14 -10.81 -0.88
C ILE A 102 6.07 -11.32 0.57
N LEU A 103 4.87 -11.66 1.06
CA LEU A 103 4.63 -11.91 2.49
C LEU A 103 4.34 -13.38 2.82
N PHE A 104 3.85 -14.16 1.86
CA PHE A 104 3.32 -15.51 2.07
C PHE A 104 3.84 -16.49 1.03
N SER A 105 3.78 -17.78 1.36
CA SER A 105 4.23 -18.81 0.41
C SER A 105 3.23 -19.01 -0.73
N GLU A 106 3.75 -19.20 -1.95
CA GLU A 106 2.92 -19.50 -3.13
C GLU A 106 2.08 -20.77 -2.93
N LYS A 107 2.62 -21.75 -2.20
CA LYS A 107 1.92 -23.00 -1.88
C LYS A 107 0.64 -22.76 -1.07
N SER A 108 0.69 -21.86 -0.08
CA SER A 108 -0.47 -21.57 0.76
C SER A 108 -1.53 -20.80 -0.01
N PHE A 109 -1.11 -19.85 -0.85
CA PHE A 109 -1.99 -19.15 -1.79
C PHE A 109 -2.70 -20.11 -2.76
N ASP A 110 -1.95 -20.98 -3.44
CA ASP A 110 -2.51 -21.96 -4.38
C ASP A 110 -3.50 -22.93 -3.71
N ASN A 111 -3.22 -23.33 -2.46
CA ASN A 111 -4.13 -24.17 -1.69
C ASN A 111 -5.45 -23.47 -1.41
N LEU A 112 -5.43 -22.20 -1.02
CA LEU A 112 -6.64 -21.43 -0.76
C LEU A 112 -7.45 -21.16 -2.05
N LEU A 113 -6.76 -20.94 -3.17
CA LEU A 113 -7.39 -20.82 -4.49
C LEU A 113 -8.08 -22.12 -4.90
N LYS A 114 -7.41 -23.28 -4.76
CA LYS A 114 -7.99 -24.61 -5.05
C LYS A 114 -9.15 -24.98 -4.13
N GLN A 115 -9.11 -24.54 -2.87
CA GLN A 115 -10.19 -24.73 -1.90
C GLN A 115 -11.39 -23.82 -2.18
N GLY A 116 -11.29 -22.87 -3.12
CA GLY A 116 -12.33 -21.89 -3.40
C GLY A 116 -12.55 -20.88 -2.27
N LYS A 117 -11.58 -20.71 -1.37
CA LYS A 117 -11.64 -19.71 -0.29
C LYS A 117 -11.24 -18.31 -0.75
N ILE A 118 -10.42 -18.25 -1.80
CA ILE A 118 -10.04 -17.04 -2.52
C ILE A 118 -10.58 -17.18 -3.94
N LEU A 119 -11.11 -16.09 -4.47
CA LEU A 119 -11.55 -15.99 -5.85
C LEU A 119 -10.62 -15.07 -6.62
N GLU A 120 -10.24 -15.51 -7.82
CA GLU A 120 -9.58 -14.67 -8.81
C GLU A 120 -10.65 -13.88 -9.58
N LYS A 121 -10.47 -12.57 -9.69
CA LYS A 121 -11.30 -11.71 -10.53
C LYS A 121 -10.41 -10.91 -11.49
N THR A 122 -10.89 -10.72 -12.71
CA THR A 122 -10.26 -9.80 -13.66
C THR A 122 -10.60 -8.37 -13.28
N PHE A 123 -9.59 -7.52 -13.15
CA PHE A 123 -9.75 -6.09 -12.91
C PHE A 123 -8.85 -5.31 -13.86
N GLY A 124 -9.47 -4.58 -14.80
CA GLY A 124 -8.74 -3.97 -15.92
C GLY A 124 -7.95 -5.01 -16.72
N ASN A 125 -6.63 -4.81 -16.82
CA ASN A 125 -5.71 -5.73 -17.51
C ASN A 125 -5.04 -6.74 -16.56
N GLY A 126 -5.43 -6.76 -15.28
CA GLY A 126 -4.81 -7.56 -14.24
C GLY A 126 -5.77 -8.53 -13.56
N LYS A 127 -5.24 -9.25 -12.58
CA LYS A 127 -5.97 -10.19 -11.73
C LYS A 127 -5.86 -9.73 -10.28
N ILE A 128 -6.99 -9.68 -9.60
CA ILE A 128 -7.09 -9.41 -8.17
C ILE A 128 -7.62 -10.65 -7.46
N TYR A 129 -7.27 -10.77 -6.19
CA TYR A 129 -7.66 -11.86 -5.32
C TYR A 129 -8.46 -11.32 -4.14
N GLN A 130 -9.62 -11.92 -3.90
CA GLN A 130 -10.54 -11.55 -2.82
C GLN A 130 -11.05 -12.81 -2.14
N LEU A 131 -11.50 -12.71 -0.89
CA LEU A 131 -12.17 -13.84 -0.25
C LEU A 131 -13.45 -14.21 -1.00
N ALA A 132 -13.73 -15.51 -1.05
CA ALA A 132 -15.03 -15.98 -1.48
C ALA A 132 -16.08 -15.49 -0.48
N SER A 133 -17.04 -14.69 -0.95
CA SER A 133 -18.19 -14.30 -0.14
C SER A 133 -18.92 -15.55 0.36
N LYS A 134 -19.32 -15.56 1.62
CA LYS A 134 -20.25 -16.56 2.17
C LYS A 134 -21.60 -16.49 1.48
#